data_AF-M5GDE9-F1
#
_entry.id   AF-M5GDE9-F1
#
_cell.length_a   1.000
_cell.length_b   1.000
_cell.length_c   1.000
_cell.angle_alpha   90.00
_cell.angle_beta   90.00
_cell.angle_gamma   90.00
#
_symmetry.space_group_name_H-M   'P 1'
#
loop_
_entity.id
_entity.type
_entity.pdbx_description
1 polymer ?
#
loop_
_entity_poly.entity_id
_entity_poly.type
_entity_poly.pdbx_seq_one_letter_code
_entity_poly.pdbx_strand_id
1 'polypeptide(L)'
;MQSKLDEYCFMHNTSKPCKDRKKLLPTAIPELALHHPKRYGALSFKVSVSEDELQEVEQLYAPPEHEVFKLVPTFFKWAIESCYFDMGSPTIMLQTFWTIY
;
A
#
# COMPACT_ATOMS: atom_id res chain seq x y z
N MET A 1 1.31 -13.10 0.02
CA MET A 1 1.02 -11.85 -0.74
C MET A 1 1.30 -10.64 0.13
N GLN A 2 0.80 -10.60 1.38
CA GLN A 2 1.08 -9.53 2.34
C GLN A 2 2.58 -9.28 2.57
N SER A 3 3.39 -10.33 2.77
CA SER A 3 4.83 -10.14 3.01
C SER A 3 5.58 -9.39 1.89
N LYS A 4 5.12 -9.52 0.64
CA LYS A 4 5.71 -8.78 -0.50
C LYS A 4 5.30 -7.30 -0.51
N LEU A 5 4.10 -7.00 -0.02
CA LEU A 5 3.64 -5.62 0.16
C LEU A 5 4.39 -4.96 1.31
N ASP A 6 4.64 -5.71 2.38
CA ASP A 6 5.40 -5.22 3.53
C ASP A 6 6.86 -4.92 3.12
N GLU A 7 7.48 -5.78 2.30
CA GLU A 7 8.80 -5.51 1.71
C GLU A 7 8.80 -4.26 0.80
N TYR A 8 7.72 -4.04 0.06
CA TYR A 8 7.58 -2.89 -0.83
C TYR A 8 7.59 -1.55 -0.07
N CYS A 9 7.07 -1.51 1.16
CA CYS A 9 7.12 -0.31 2.02
C CYS A 9 8.55 0.16 2.33
N PHE A 10 9.52 -0.76 2.34
CA PHE A 10 10.93 -0.45 2.58
C PHE A 10 11.72 -0.25 1.28
N MET A 11 11.09 -0.42 0.12
CA MET A 11 11.77 -0.30 -1.16
C MET A 11 11.89 1.18 -1.56
N HIS A 12 13.12 1.63 -1.79
CA HIS A 12 13.40 2.96 -2.30
C HIS A 12 13.91 2.88 -3.75
N ASN A 13 13.48 3.81 -4.60
CA ASN A 13 13.98 3.88 -5.96
C ASN A 13 15.40 4.47 -5.98
N THR A 14 16.40 3.61 -6.19
CA THR A 14 17.82 3.98 -6.30
C THR A 14 18.27 4.23 -7.75
N SER A 15 17.34 4.16 -8.72
CA SER A 15 17.66 4.41 -10.12
C SER A 15 18.12 5.85 -10.33
N LYS A 16 19.09 6.05 -11.23
CA LYS A 16 19.59 7.37 -11.59
C LYS A 16 18.43 8.25 -12.09
N PRO A 17 18.18 9.42 -11.48
CA PRO A 17 17.12 10.33 -11.94
C PRO A 17 17.36 10.74 -13.39
N CYS A 18 16.28 10.84 -14.18
CA CYS A 18 16.36 11.43 -15.51
C CYS A 18 16.78 12.91 -15.39
N LYS A 19 17.67 13.37 -16.27
CA LYS A 19 18.23 14.72 -16.22
C LYS A 19 17.15 15.74 -16.61
N ASP A 20 16.74 16.57 -15.65
CA ASP A 20 15.85 17.71 -15.88
C ASP A 20 16.61 19.03 -15.67
N ARG A 21 16.62 19.89 -16.69
CA ARG A 21 17.29 21.20 -16.66
C ARG A 21 16.51 22.28 -15.91
N LYS A 22 15.20 22.11 -15.72
CA LYS A 22 14.35 23.07 -14.99
C LYS A 22 14.34 22.79 -13.48
N LYS A 23 14.79 21.60 -13.07
CA LYS A 23 14.76 21.15 -11.69
C LYS A 23 16.02 21.60 -10.95
N LEU A 24 15.86 22.48 -9.97
CA LEU A 24 16.89 22.75 -8.96
C LEU A 24 16.85 21.61 -7.94
N LEU A 25 17.87 20.76 -7.95
CA LEU A 25 18.04 19.70 -6.95
C LEU A 25 18.98 20.19 -5.84
N PRO A 26 18.79 19.71 -4.60
CA PRO A 26 19.78 19.89 -3.54
C PRO A 26 21.15 19.38 -4.00
N THR A 27 22.23 19.99 -3.51
CA THR A 27 23.61 19.64 -3.88
C THR A 27 23.99 18.20 -3.49
N ALA A 28 23.30 17.62 -2.51
CA ALA A 28 23.55 16.25 -2.06
C ALA A 28 22.94 15.22 -3.03
N ILE A 29 23.70 14.17 -3.33
CA ILE A 29 23.18 13.00 -4.06
C ILE A 29 22.05 12.39 -3.21
N PRO A 30 20.82 12.24 -3.76
CA PRO A 30 19.66 11.79 -2.99
C PRO A 30 19.88 10.49 -2.20
N GLU A 31 20.59 9.53 -2.80
CA GLU A 31 20.94 8.26 -2.17
C GLU A 31 21.87 8.43 -0.96
N LEU A 32 22.88 9.31 -1.06
CA LEU A 32 23.79 9.59 0.05
C LEU A 32 23.10 10.37 1.17
N ALA A 33 22.17 11.27 0.83
CA ALA A 33 21.35 11.97 1.82
C ALA A 33 20.38 11.01 2.54
N LEU A 34 19.84 10.02 1.82
CA LEU A 34 18.97 8.98 2.36
C LEU A 34 19.71 8.07 3.35
N HIS A 35 20.89 7.56 2.98
CA HIS A 35 21.65 6.62 3.82
C HIS A 35 22.54 7.29 4.86
N HIS A 36 22.96 8.54 4.64
CA HIS A 36 23.84 9.30 5.55
C HIS A 36 23.29 10.70 5.87
N PRO A 37 22.06 10.82 6.41
CA PRO A 37 21.39 12.11 6.62
C PRO A 37 22.20 13.06 7.50
N LYS A 38 22.88 12.53 8.53
CA LYS A 38 23.73 13.31 9.44
C LYS A 38 24.89 14.02 8.74
N ARG A 39 25.46 13.42 7.68
CA ARG A 39 26.60 13.98 6.94
C ARG A 39 26.21 15.21 6.11
N TYR A 40 24.93 15.31 5.75
CA TYR A 40 24.38 16.38 4.92
C TYR A 40 23.48 17.34 5.72
N GLY A 41 23.53 17.29 7.06
CA GLY A 41 22.74 18.19 7.91
C GLY A 41 21.24 18.04 7.74
N ALA A 42 20.76 16.85 7.35
CA ALA A 42 19.33 16.61 7.20
C ALA A 42 18.63 16.71 8.57
N LEU A 43 17.54 17.48 8.62
CA LEU A 43 16.69 17.63 9.80
C LEU A 43 15.58 16.57 9.77
N SER A 44 15.28 16.00 10.92
CA SER A 44 14.11 15.12 11.07
C SER A 44 12.88 15.98 11.38
N PHE A 45 11.88 15.91 10.50
CA PHE A 45 10.56 16.53 10.72
C PHE A 45 9.51 15.48 11.10
N LYS A 46 9.94 14.32 11.62
CA LYS A 46 9.02 13.26 12.01
C LYS A 46 8.11 13.77 13.12
N VAL A 47 6.81 13.78 12.86
CA VAL A 47 5.79 13.94 13.89
C VAL A 47 5.63 12.57 14.55
N SER A 48 5.92 12.50 15.85
CA SER A 48 5.68 11.30 16.64
C SER A 48 4.19 11.25 16.95
N VAL A 49 3.49 10.30 16.36
CA VAL A 49 2.08 9.98 16.68
C VAL A 49 2.10 8.68 17.46
N SER A 50 1.35 8.60 18.55
CA SER A 50 1.20 7.36 19.30
C SER A 50 0.27 6.39 18.56
N GLU A 51 0.41 5.10 18.85
CA GLU A 51 -0.50 4.10 18.27
C GLU A 51 -1.95 4.35 18.72
N ASP A 52 -2.12 4.80 19.97
CA ASP A 52 -3.43 5.12 20.54
C ASP A 52 -4.10 6.28 19.78
N GLU A 53 -3.34 7.34 19.45
CA GLU A 53 -3.82 8.48 18.64
C GLU A 53 -4.22 8.04 17.22
N LEU A 54 -3.46 7.13 16.61
CA LEU A 54 -3.80 6.57 15.31
C LEU A 54 -5.09 5.75 15.37
N GLN A 55 -5.25 4.93 16.42
CA GLN A 55 -6.44 4.10 16.60
C GLN A 55 -7.70 4.96 16.82
N GLU A 56 -7.60 6.06 17.58
CA GLU A 56 -8.70 7.01 17.76
C GLU A 56 -9.11 7.65 16.42
N VAL A 57 -8.14 8.09 15.62
CA VAL A 57 -8.39 8.68 14.29
C VAL A 57 -8.97 7.63 13.32
N GLU A 58 -8.46 6.40 13.36
CA GLU A 58 -8.98 5.29 12.56
C GLU A 58 -10.45 5.01 12.91
N GLN A 59 -10.81 4.93 14.19
CA GLN A 59 -12.20 4.74 14.59
C GLN A 59 -13.10 5.91 14.18
N LEU A 60 -12.59 7.14 14.24
CA LEU A 60 -13.36 8.34 13.92
C LEU A 60 -13.62 8.50 12.41
N TYR A 61 -12.61 8.25 11.58
CA TYR A 61 -12.66 8.54 10.14
C TYR A 61 -12.74 7.30 9.24
N ALA A 62 -12.28 6.16 9.73
CA ALA A 62 -12.17 4.92 8.98
C ALA A 62 -12.75 3.73 9.79
N PRO A 63 -14.01 3.81 10.25
CA PRO A 63 -14.59 2.70 11.00
C PRO A 63 -14.61 1.44 10.13
N PRO A 64 -14.30 0.26 10.70
CA PRO A 64 -14.13 -0.97 9.93
C PRO A 64 -15.43 -1.42 9.23
N GLU A 65 -16.59 -0.95 9.68
CA GLU A 65 -17.90 -1.22 9.08
C GLU A 65 -18.20 -0.33 7.87
N HIS A 66 -17.36 0.68 7.57
CA HIS A 66 -17.60 1.62 6.50
C HIS A 66 -17.64 0.91 5.14
N GLU A 67 -18.63 1.23 4.31
CA GLU A 67 -18.88 0.52 3.05
C GLU A 67 -17.72 0.62 2.05
N VAL A 68 -16.92 1.68 2.13
CA VAL A 68 -15.70 1.85 1.32
C VAL A 68 -14.68 0.74 1.55
N PHE A 69 -14.68 0.11 2.73
CA PHE A 69 -13.81 -1.02 3.05
C PHE A 69 -14.41 -2.37 2.66
N LYS A 70 -15.68 -2.41 2.23
CA LYS A 70 -16.25 -3.61 1.62
C LYS A 70 -15.64 -3.78 0.23
N LEU A 71 -14.70 -4.72 0.10
CA LEU A 71 -14.08 -5.09 -1.18
C LEU A 71 -15.11 -5.41 -2.27
N VAL A 72 -16.27 -5.92 -1.86
CA VAL A 72 -17.38 -6.29 -2.73
C VAL A 72 -18.69 -5.84 -2.08
N PRO A 73 -19.58 -5.13 -2.80
CA PRO A 73 -20.92 -4.82 -2.31
C PRO A 73 -21.68 -6.09 -1.93
N THR A 74 -22.45 -6.04 -0.84
CA THR A 74 -23.14 -7.22 -0.27
C THR A 74 -24.08 -7.91 -1.27
N PHE A 75 -24.79 -7.14 -2.08
CA PHE A 75 -25.68 -7.68 -3.11
C PHE A 75 -24.92 -8.47 -4.18
N PHE A 76 -23.74 -7.98 -4.59
CA PHE A 76 -22.91 -8.61 -5.60
C PHE A 76 -22.25 -9.88 -5.04
N LYS A 77 -21.82 -9.83 -3.77
CA LYS A 77 -21.28 -10.98 -3.05
C LYS A 77 -22.28 -12.16 -3.05
N TRP A 78 -23.55 -11.88 -2.76
CA TRP A 78 -24.60 -12.91 -2.80
C TRP A 78 -24.77 -13.54 -4.19
N ALA A 79 -24.80 -12.70 -5.23
CA ALA A 79 -24.94 -13.20 -6.60
C ALA A 79 -23.75 -14.08 -7.01
N ILE A 80 -22.53 -13.65 -6.71
CA ILE A 80 -21.33 -14.39 -7.13
C ILE A 80 -21.12 -15.66 -6.32
N GLU A 81 -21.46 -15.67 -5.02
CA GLU A 81 -21.42 -16.88 -4.18
C GLU A 81 -22.42 -17.93 -4.67
N SER A 82 -23.63 -17.51 -5.07
CA SER A 82 -24.62 -18.43 -5.67
C SER A 82 -24.09 -19.03 -6.97
N CYS A 83 -23.57 -18.22 -7.89
CA CYS A 83 -22.99 -18.72 -9.14
C CYS A 83 -21.80 -19.65 -8.89
N TYR A 84 -20.93 -19.31 -7.93
CA TYR A 84 -19.78 -20.14 -7.58
C TYR A 84 -20.19 -21.49 -6.98
N PHE A 85 -21.25 -21.52 -6.16
CA PHE A 85 -21.82 -22.75 -5.63
C PHE A 85 -22.44 -23.61 -6.74
N ASP A 86 -23.19 -23.01 -7.66
CA ASP A 86 -23.80 -23.69 -8.81
C ASP A 86 -22.75 -24.32 -9.74
N MET A 87 -21.55 -23.73 -9.82
CA MET A 87 -20.40 -24.29 -10.54
C MET A 87 -19.67 -25.43 -9.81
N GLY A 88 -20.13 -25.81 -8.62
CA GLY A 88 -19.52 -26.89 -7.82
C GLY A 88 -18.33 -26.44 -6.95
N SER A 89 -18.20 -25.14 -6.69
CA SER A 89 -17.16 -24.56 -5.82
C SER A 89 -15.72 -24.99 -6.17
N PRO A 90 -15.27 -24.77 -7.42
CA PRO A 90 -13.97 -25.22 -7.89
C PRO A 90 -12.81 -24.52 -7.16
N THR A 91 -11.82 -25.28 -6.69
CA THR A 91 -10.64 -24.72 -6.00
C THR A 91 -9.93 -23.64 -6.85
N ILE A 92 -9.85 -22.43 -6.30
CA ILE A 92 -9.19 -21.29 -6.93
C ILE A 92 -7.67 -21.45 -6.82
N MET A 93 -7.01 -21.71 -7.94
CA MET A 93 -5.57 -21.72 -8.12
C MET A 93 -5.19 -20.66 -9.16
N LEU A 94 -3.93 -20.22 -9.21
CA LEU A 94 -3.49 -19.21 -10.18
C LEU A 94 -3.82 -19.59 -11.64
N GLN A 95 -3.84 -20.90 -11.93
CA GLN A 95 -4.15 -21.47 -13.24
C GLN A 95 -5.66 -21.50 -13.53
N THR A 96 -6.50 -21.62 -12.50
CA THR A 96 -7.96 -21.70 -12.61
C THR A 96 -8.65 -20.36 -12.37
N PHE A 97 -7.91 -19.35 -11.90
CA PHE A 97 -8.43 -18.04 -11.48
C PHE A 97 -9.24 -17.34 -12.59
N TRP A 98 -8.65 -17.16 -13.78
CA TRP A 98 -9.30 -16.50 -14.93
C TRP A 98 -10.43 -17.31 -15.57
N THR A 99 -10.56 -18.59 -15.22
CA THR A 99 -11.66 -19.42 -15.71
C THR A 99 -12.87 -19.33 -14.79
N ILE A 100 -12.64 -19.04 -13.51
CA ILE A 100 -13.67 -18.94 -12.47
C ILE A 100 -14.22 -17.50 -12.38
N TYR A 101 -13.40 -16.48 -12.66
CA TYR A 101 -13.74 -15.04 -12.66
C TYR A 101 -13.65 -14.44 -14.05
#